data_AF-A0A9P3MRQ0-F1
#
_entry.id   AF-A0A9P3MRQ0-F1
#
_cell.length_a   1.000
_cell.length_b   1.000
_cell.length_c   1.000
_cell.angle_alpha   90.00
_cell.angle_beta   90.00
_cell.angle_gamma   90.00
#
_symmetry.space_group_name_H-M   'P 1'
#
loop_
_entity.id
_entity.type
_entity.pdbx_description
1 polymer ?
#
loop_
_entity_poly.entity_id
_entity_poly.type
_entity_poly.pdbx_seq_one_letter_code
_entity_poly.pdbx_strand_id
1 'polypeptide(L)'
;MDTAWMKRAAAWTFAGLGLALAVLSCCEIVDNYLVISHPSACVSSSNRTHCAAEFRVARRSLGAVPQTSEQVTAAMVSAVEAEVAAVAAAADEIQRSNVRNDHFTGAMARDCARQAQIAARYLGQAREAIEAGTNQRDVPYWLSAADTQVDNCVDGFQTFSPSAQSLPAYVHLEYTAKNAGSTLDALVSITNTAAKAAVAAAANVPSTEEDVAPVRGRRMAVRSSGAGSAGNGAMDWLEPGLYAQLKELQTRMTAGAASADDADSDRLERRRLDDDEDDDDDDDDDDDDDDDDKKDKNSGSNSDSDSEKKSSKSGKSSKKASPTAGTMVVSGSLAADATVGSGYATIQDAVDAAPGGQRFVIFIPAGMYNERVLIETTDIVLIGAGSDKTIITGDASYGSGYGTFESATVGVDSDRFVAFGIKFVNTAGPENHQAVAFRATGDQTALFDCAFDGSQDTLYVDAGRQYYKNCWIGGSMDFIFGDAAVVIDAPKIQLHLSPSFVTITASGRKSETPTGIVIGDATIEADSGTTEVYLGRPWKKCAFTVFINANLPAVIEKDGWLAWNEGSCMFLAEAGSKGPGAASPRAD
;
A
#
# COMPACT_ATOMS: atom_id res chain seq x y z
N MET A 1 -38.99 7.11 -4.78
CA MET A 1 -37.76 6.30 -4.93
C MET A 1 -38.12 5.07 -5.76
N ASP A 2 -37.51 4.92 -6.92
CA ASP A 2 -37.94 4.02 -7.99
C ASP A 2 -37.57 2.55 -7.69
N THR A 3 -38.55 1.76 -7.28
CA THR A 3 -38.41 0.32 -6.97
C THR A 3 -37.91 -0.54 -8.14
N ALA A 4 -37.84 0.00 -9.37
CA ALA A 4 -37.30 -0.70 -10.53
C ALA A 4 -35.77 -0.86 -10.49
N TRP A 5 -35.04 0.04 -9.81
CA TRP A 5 -33.58 -0.06 -9.66
C TRP A 5 -33.19 -1.16 -8.67
N MET A 6 -33.86 -1.24 -7.51
CA MET A 6 -33.63 -2.28 -6.49
C MET A 6 -33.90 -3.70 -7.02
N LYS A 7 -34.92 -3.85 -7.88
CA LYS A 7 -35.21 -5.15 -8.52
C LYS A 7 -34.20 -5.54 -9.58
N ARG A 8 -33.56 -4.58 -10.25
CA ARG A 8 -32.49 -4.84 -11.23
C ARG A 8 -31.15 -5.13 -10.54
N ALA A 9 -30.83 -4.44 -9.45
CA ALA A 9 -29.66 -4.71 -8.62
C ALA A 9 -29.74 -6.09 -7.93
N ALA A 10 -30.89 -6.42 -7.34
CA ALA A 10 -31.12 -7.75 -6.73
C ALA A 10 -31.10 -8.89 -7.77
N ALA A 11 -31.54 -8.66 -9.01
CA ALA A 11 -31.51 -9.69 -10.05
C ALA A 11 -30.09 -10.01 -10.54
N TRP A 12 -29.13 -9.07 -10.42
CA TRP A 12 -27.72 -9.29 -10.77
C TRP A 12 -26.95 -9.98 -9.64
N THR A 13 -27.14 -9.55 -8.39
CA THR A 13 -26.48 -10.13 -7.21
C THR A 13 -26.91 -11.58 -6.94
N PHE A 14 -28.20 -11.93 -7.12
CA PHE A 14 -28.65 -13.31 -6.93
C PHE A 14 -28.24 -14.28 -8.06
N ALA A 15 -28.06 -13.79 -9.29
CA ALA A 15 -27.68 -14.62 -10.43
C ALA A 15 -26.18 -14.95 -10.44
N GLY A 16 -25.32 -14.07 -9.93
CA GLY A 16 -23.87 -14.32 -9.77
C GLY A 16 -23.54 -15.25 -8.61
N LEU A 17 -24.18 -15.07 -7.45
CA LEU A 17 -23.90 -15.83 -6.22
C LEU A 17 -24.29 -17.32 -6.34
N GLY A 18 -25.48 -17.61 -6.87
CA GLY A 18 -25.96 -19.00 -7.01
C GLY A 18 -25.16 -19.79 -8.05
N LEU A 19 -24.58 -19.09 -9.03
CA LEU A 19 -23.82 -19.67 -10.13
C LEU A 19 -22.39 -20.03 -9.71
N ALA A 20 -21.70 -19.14 -9.01
CA ALA A 20 -20.34 -19.37 -8.52
C ALA A 20 -20.31 -20.49 -7.47
N LEU A 21 -21.27 -20.53 -6.54
CA LEU A 21 -21.40 -21.60 -5.54
C LEU A 21 -21.76 -22.96 -6.14
N ALA A 22 -22.60 -22.99 -7.20
CA ALA A 22 -22.96 -24.24 -7.88
C ALA A 22 -21.80 -24.82 -8.73
N VAL A 23 -20.92 -23.96 -9.28
CA VAL A 23 -19.70 -24.38 -9.98
C VAL A 23 -18.67 -24.93 -8.98
N LEU A 24 -18.59 -24.34 -7.78
CA LEU A 24 -17.63 -24.71 -6.74
C LEU A 24 -17.88 -26.09 -6.10
N SER A 25 -19.12 -26.58 -6.08
CA SER A 25 -19.41 -27.92 -5.54
C SER A 25 -19.03 -29.07 -6.50
N CYS A 26 -18.57 -28.80 -7.72
CA CYS A 26 -18.46 -29.80 -8.79
C CYS A 26 -17.16 -29.74 -9.62
N CYS A 27 -16.12 -29.00 -9.25
CA CYS A 27 -14.89 -28.92 -10.08
C CYS A 27 -13.70 -29.67 -9.48
N GLU A 28 -12.99 -30.44 -10.32
CA GLU A 28 -11.66 -30.98 -10.03
C GLU A 28 -10.67 -30.48 -11.11
N ILE A 29 -9.41 -30.25 -10.73
CA ILE A 29 -8.34 -29.90 -11.67
C ILE A 29 -7.62 -31.18 -12.08
N VAL A 30 -7.68 -31.52 -13.37
CA VAL A 30 -6.94 -32.66 -13.95
C VAL A 30 -6.16 -32.15 -15.16
N ASP A 31 -4.85 -32.39 -15.19
CA ASP A 31 -3.95 -32.08 -16.31
C ASP A 31 -4.08 -30.65 -16.88
N ASN A 32 -4.07 -29.62 -16.01
CA ASN A 32 -4.21 -28.20 -16.36
C ASN A 32 -5.55 -27.78 -16.99
N TYR A 33 -6.56 -28.66 -16.99
CA TYR A 33 -7.94 -28.31 -17.33
C TYR A 33 -8.80 -28.33 -16.07
N LEU A 34 -9.67 -27.31 -15.93
CA LEU A 34 -10.78 -27.37 -14.99
C LEU A 34 -11.78 -28.36 -15.56
N VAL A 35 -11.79 -29.60 -15.04
CA VAL A 35 -12.79 -30.59 -15.43
C VAL A 35 -14.00 -30.36 -14.56
N ILE A 36 -15.08 -29.83 -15.15
CA ILE A 36 -16.40 -29.88 -14.53
C ILE A 36 -16.70 -31.37 -14.32
N SER A 37 -16.69 -31.82 -13.07
CA SER A 37 -16.86 -33.22 -12.74
C SER A 37 -18.19 -33.72 -13.34
N HIS A 38 -18.13 -34.93 -13.87
CA HIS A 38 -19.24 -35.57 -14.57
C HIS A 38 -20.51 -35.68 -13.69
N PRO A 39 -21.69 -35.96 -14.28
CA PRO A 39 -23.02 -35.94 -13.64
C PRO A 39 -23.22 -36.81 -12.38
N SER A 40 -22.20 -37.53 -11.93
CA SER A 40 -22.22 -38.41 -10.76
C SER A 40 -22.42 -37.68 -9.43
N ALA A 41 -22.02 -36.40 -9.31
CA ALA A 41 -22.32 -35.59 -8.11
C ALA A 41 -23.82 -35.27 -7.98
N CYS A 42 -24.58 -35.30 -9.08
CA CYS A 42 -26.05 -35.12 -9.07
C CYS A 42 -26.82 -36.40 -8.70
N VAL A 43 -26.13 -37.51 -8.39
CA VAL A 43 -26.77 -38.80 -8.10
C VAL A 43 -27.35 -38.83 -6.67
N SER A 44 -26.85 -37.99 -5.75
CA SER A 44 -27.27 -37.95 -4.34
C SER A 44 -28.35 -36.91 -3.99
N SER A 45 -28.72 -35.99 -4.91
CA SER A 45 -29.74 -34.98 -4.63
C SER A 45 -31.15 -35.48 -5.00
N SER A 46 -32.12 -35.23 -4.12
CA SER A 46 -33.51 -35.69 -4.26
C SER A 46 -34.30 -34.98 -5.36
N ASN A 47 -33.72 -33.99 -6.05
CA ASN A 47 -34.42 -33.18 -7.05
C ASN A 47 -33.56 -32.87 -8.29
N ARG A 48 -33.23 -33.93 -9.05
CA ARG A 48 -32.41 -33.89 -10.28
C ARG A 48 -32.88 -32.86 -11.32
N THR A 49 -34.17 -32.58 -11.37
CA THR A 49 -34.80 -31.62 -12.30
C THR A 49 -34.45 -30.17 -11.98
N HIS A 50 -34.31 -29.83 -10.68
CA HIS A 50 -33.97 -28.48 -10.24
C HIS A 50 -32.49 -28.18 -10.54
N CYS A 51 -31.61 -29.12 -10.23
CA CYS A 51 -30.17 -29.01 -10.52
C CYS A 51 -29.88 -28.91 -12.03
N ALA A 52 -30.58 -29.70 -12.88
CA ALA A 52 -30.44 -29.59 -14.33
C ALA A 52 -31.00 -28.28 -14.91
N ALA A 53 -31.99 -27.66 -14.25
CA ALA A 53 -32.52 -26.36 -14.64
C ALA A 53 -31.55 -25.23 -14.29
N GLU A 54 -31.00 -25.24 -13.07
CA GLU A 54 -29.96 -24.29 -12.66
C GLU A 54 -28.70 -24.39 -13.52
N PHE A 55 -28.27 -25.60 -13.88
CA PHE A 55 -27.15 -25.83 -14.80
C PHE A 55 -27.40 -25.29 -16.23
N ARG A 56 -28.65 -25.27 -16.70
CA ARG A 56 -29.02 -24.66 -17.99
C ARG A 56 -29.10 -23.15 -17.91
N VAL A 57 -29.53 -22.59 -16.78
CA VAL A 57 -29.55 -21.15 -16.54
C VAL A 57 -28.12 -20.63 -16.44
N ALA A 58 -27.26 -21.33 -15.69
CA ALA A 58 -25.82 -21.13 -15.62
C ALA A 58 -25.15 -21.00 -16.99
N ARG A 59 -25.40 -22.01 -17.84
CA ARG A 59 -24.87 -22.07 -19.21
C ARG A 59 -25.42 -20.99 -20.14
N ARG A 60 -26.61 -20.44 -19.86
CA ARG A 60 -27.20 -19.33 -20.64
C ARG A 60 -26.69 -17.97 -20.18
N SER A 61 -26.42 -17.81 -18.89
CA SER A 61 -25.89 -16.57 -18.31
C SER A 61 -24.38 -16.37 -18.62
N LEU A 62 -23.62 -17.45 -18.81
CA LEU A 62 -22.16 -17.41 -19.05
C LEU A 62 -21.74 -17.15 -20.52
N GLY A 63 -22.66 -16.99 -21.48
CA GLY A 63 -22.29 -16.82 -22.88
C GLY A 63 -21.48 -18.00 -23.45
N ALA A 64 -20.63 -17.76 -24.46
CA ALA A 64 -19.77 -18.79 -25.02
C ALA A 64 -18.84 -19.37 -23.92
N VAL A 65 -18.93 -20.68 -23.71
CA VAL A 65 -18.26 -21.41 -22.62
C VAL A 65 -16.75 -21.08 -22.59
N PRO A 66 -16.22 -20.57 -21.46
CA PRO A 66 -14.79 -20.45 -21.22
C PRO A 66 -14.11 -21.81 -21.46
N GLN A 67 -13.16 -21.87 -22.39
CA GLN A 67 -12.47 -23.09 -22.81
C GLN A 67 -11.26 -23.45 -21.92
N THR A 68 -10.81 -22.54 -21.03
CA THR A 68 -9.65 -22.73 -20.15
C THR A 68 -9.90 -22.27 -18.71
N SER A 69 -9.12 -22.76 -17.75
CA SER A 69 -9.16 -22.35 -16.33
C SER A 69 -8.94 -20.84 -16.16
N GLU A 70 -8.04 -20.25 -16.95
CA GLU A 70 -7.75 -18.82 -16.98
C GLU A 70 -8.98 -17.99 -17.36
N GLN A 71 -9.75 -18.42 -18.36
CA GLN A 71 -10.97 -17.72 -18.78
C GLN A 71 -12.08 -17.80 -17.72
N VAL A 72 -12.14 -18.89 -16.94
CA VAL A 72 -13.06 -19.00 -15.80
C VAL A 72 -12.63 -18.04 -14.69
N THR A 73 -11.34 -17.99 -14.34
CA THR A 73 -10.83 -17.07 -13.32
C THR A 73 -11.06 -15.61 -13.72
N ALA A 74 -10.78 -15.22 -14.97
CA ALA A 74 -11.03 -13.86 -15.46
C ALA A 74 -12.52 -13.47 -15.37
N ALA A 75 -13.43 -14.39 -15.71
CA ALA A 75 -14.87 -14.16 -15.59
C ALA A 75 -15.31 -14.02 -14.12
N MET A 76 -14.72 -14.79 -13.20
CA MET A 76 -14.98 -14.67 -11.76
C MET A 76 -14.46 -13.34 -11.22
N VAL A 77 -13.24 -12.92 -11.58
CA VAL A 77 -12.69 -11.60 -11.21
C VAL A 77 -13.63 -10.49 -11.68
N SER A 78 -14.10 -10.56 -12.93
CA SER A 78 -15.04 -9.57 -13.49
C SER A 78 -16.37 -9.49 -12.73
N ALA A 79 -16.86 -10.62 -12.22
CA ALA A 79 -18.07 -10.64 -11.39
C ALA A 79 -17.82 -9.97 -10.03
N VAL A 80 -16.66 -10.22 -9.41
CA VAL A 80 -16.29 -9.57 -8.13
C VAL A 80 -16.09 -8.07 -8.30
N GLU A 81 -15.50 -7.62 -9.40
CA GLU A 81 -15.37 -6.18 -9.72
C GLU A 81 -16.72 -5.46 -9.70
N ALA A 82 -17.78 -6.10 -10.22
CA ALA A 82 -19.12 -5.53 -10.22
C ALA A 82 -19.71 -5.40 -8.80
N GLU A 83 -19.47 -6.38 -7.94
CA GLU A 83 -19.89 -6.34 -6.53
C GLU A 83 -19.12 -5.26 -5.75
N VAL A 84 -17.80 -5.17 -5.93
CA VAL A 84 -16.97 -4.13 -5.31
C VAL A 84 -17.38 -2.73 -5.78
N ALA A 85 -17.70 -2.56 -7.06
CA ALA A 85 -18.23 -1.30 -7.57
C ALA A 85 -19.59 -0.95 -6.94
N ALA A 86 -20.43 -1.94 -6.63
CA ALA A 86 -21.68 -1.73 -5.92
C ALA A 86 -21.45 -1.29 -4.45
N VAL A 87 -20.45 -1.86 -3.77
CA VAL A 87 -20.02 -1.41 -2.43
C VAL A 87 -19.60 0.06 -2.46
N ALA A 88 -18.73 0.45 -3.40
CA ALA A 88 -18.28 1.83 -3.55
C ALA A 88 -19.47 2.79 -3.81
N ALA A 89 -20.38 2.41 -4.70
CA ALA A 89 -21.55 3.23 -5.02
C ALA A 89 -22.50 3.42 -3.83
N ALA A 90 -22.72 2.38 -3.03
CA ALA A 90 -23.54 2.43 -1.83
C ALA A 90 -22.88 3.30 -0.73
N ALA A 91 -21.56 3.21 -0.56
CA ALA A 91 -20.80 4.04 0.36
C ALA A 91 -20.86 5.53 -0.04
N ASP A 92 -20.69 5.83 -1.32
CA ASP A 92 -20.87 7.18 -1.85
C ASP A 92 -22.30 7.73 -1.65
N GLU A 93 -23.32 6.90 -1.82
CA GLU A 93 -24.72 7.30 -1.58
C GLU A 93 -24.94 7.66 -0.10
N ILE A 94 -24.37 6.89 0.83
CA ILE A 94 -24.40 7.21 2.26
C ILE A 94 -23.69 8.54 2.51
N GLN A 95 -22.50 8.75 1.95
CA GLN A 95 -21.77 10.01 2.08
C GLN A 95 -22.60 11.21 1.59
N ARG A 96 -23.24 11.11 0.42
CA ARG A 96 -24.05 12.20 -0.15
C ARG A 96 -25.37 12.44 0.60
N SER A 97 -26.00 11.39 1.11
CA SER A 97 -27.26 11.50 1.86
C SER A 97 -27.08 12.06 3.26
N ASN A 98 -25.86 11.95 3.82
CA ASN A 98 -25.58 12.23 5.22
C ASN A 98 -24.93 13.61 5.48
N VAL A 99 -25.19 14.60 4.62
CA VAL A 99 -24.54 15.94 4.63
C VAL A 99 -24.74 16.76 5.93
N ARG A 100 -25.42 16.30 7.00
CA ARG A 100 -25.60 17.15 8.21
C ARG A 100 -25.56 16.54 9.62
N ASN A 101 -25.69 15.23 9.88
CA ASN A 101 -26.05 14.81 11.25
C ASN A 101 -25.16 13.79 11.98
N ASP A 102 -24.25 13.06 11.32
CA ASP A 102 -23.36 12.10 12.02
C ASP A 102 -21.95 12.07 11.40
N HIS A 103 -21.00 12.71 12.09
CA HIS A 103 -19.60 12.79 11.69
C HIS A 103 -18.96 11.40 11.51
N PHE A 104 -19.31 10.43 12.36
CA PHE A 104 -18.70 9.10 12.38
C PHE A 104 -19.22 8.21 11.26
N THR A 105 -20.53 8.16 11.05
CA THR A 105 -21.10 7.42 9.90
C THR A 105 -20.57 7.98 8.58
N GLY A 106 -20.40 9.30 8.48
CA GLY A 106 -19.81 9.95 7.31
C GLY A 106 -18.35 9.57 7.07
N ALA A 107 -17.54 9.47 8.13
CA ALA A 107 -16.16 9.00 8.03
C ALA A 107 -16.09 7.54 7.55
N MET A 108 -16.87 6.63 8.14
CA MET A 108 -16.89 5.22 7.73
C MET A 108 -17.29 5.00 6.28
N ALA A 109 -18.29 5.74 5.80
CA ALA A 109 -18.69 5.66 4.40
C ALA A 109 -17.57 6.12 3.47
N ARG A 110 -16.79 7.14 3.83
CA ARG A 110 -15.64 7.59 3.03
C ARG A 110 -14.49 6.57 3.06
N ASP A 111 -14.11 6.09 4.25
CA ASP A 111 -13.10 5.03 4.41
C ASP A 111 -13.48 3.81 3.55
N CYS A 112 -14.72 3.33 3.65
CA CYS A 112 -15.18 2.17 2.88
C CYS A 112 -15.22 2.45 1.37
N ALA A 113 -15.72 3.60 0.93
CA ALA A 113 -15.75 3.97 -0.49
C ALA A 113 -14.34 3.94 -1.09
N ARG A 114 -13.37 4.50 -0.35
CA ARG A 114 -11.97 4.52 -0.77
C ARG A 114 -11.36 3.11 -0.85
N GLN A 115 -11.55 2.30 0.19
CA GLN A 115 -11.07 0.92 0.19
C GLN A 115 -11.68 0.10 -0.96
N ALA A 116 -12.99 0.27 -1.24
CA ALA A 116 -13.63 -0.39 -2.37
C ALA A 116 -13.06 0.05 -3.72
N GLN A 117 -12.70 1.33 -3.89
CA GLN A 117 -12.01 1.81 -5.11
C GLN A 117 -10.62 1.16 -5.28
N ILE A 118 -9.87 1.04 -4.18
CA ILE A 118 -8.56 0.35 -4.18
C ILE A 118 -8.72 -1.13 -4.50
N ALA A 119 -9.75 -1.79 -3.95
CA ALA A 119 -10.06 -3.18 -4.26
C ALA A 119 -10.36 -3.38 -5.75
N ALA A 120 -11.16 -2.50 -6.34
CA ALA A 120 -11.51 -2.56 -7.77
C ALA A 120 -10.27 -2.43 -8.66
N ARG A 121 -9.30 -1.59 -8.28
CA ARG A 121 -8.03 -1.48 -9.00
C ARG A 121 -7.24 -2.79 -8.97
N TYR A 122 -7.10 -3.44 -7.83
CA TYR A 122 -6.40 -4.73 -7.73
C TYR A 122 -7.07 -5.83 -8.55
N LEU A 123 -8.41 -5.88 -8.53
CA LEU A 123 -9.15 -6.81 -9.36
C LEU A 123 -8.91 -6.56 -10.85
N GLY A 124 -8.86 -5.29 -11.27
CA GLY A 124 -8.49 -4.91 -12.63
C GLY A 124 -7.10 -5.41 -13.03
N GLN A 125 -6.10 -5.22 -12.15
CA GLN A 125 -4.74 -5.72 -12.37
C GLN A 125 -4.70 -7.25 -12.50
N ALA A 126 -5.41 -7.95 -11.61
CA ALA A 126 -5.54 -9.40 -11.66
C ALA A 126 -6.18 -9.86 -12.97
N ARG A 127 -7.28 -9.23 -13.39
CA ARG A 127 -7.97 -9.55 -14.64
C ARG A 127 -7.07 -9.35 -15.85
N GLU A 128 -6.42 -8.19 -15.96
CA GLU A 128 -5.53 -7.88 -17.09
C GLU A 128 -4.35 -8.85 -17.18
N ALA A 129 -3.73 -9.20 -16.06
CA ALA A 129 -2.67 -10.19 -16.00
C ALA A 129 -3.14 -11.59 -16.43
N ILE A 130 -4.33 -11.99 -15.99
CA ILE A 130 -4.96 -13.26 -16.38
C ILE A 130 -5.22 -13.28 -17.89
N GLU A 131 -5.87 -12.26 -18.44
CA GLU A 131 -6.23 -12.17 -19.87
C GLU A 131 -5.00 -12.09 -20.77
N ALA A 132 -3.96 -11.36 -20.35
CA ALA A 132 -2.72 -11.22 -21.10
C ALA A 132 -1.76 -12.40 -20.96
N GLY A 133 -2.00 -13.31 -20.00
CA GLY A 133 -1.06 -14.40 -19.68
C GLY A 133 0.28 -13.89 -19.10
N THR A 134 0.30 -12.68 -18.53
CA THR A 134 1.51 -12.04 -17.98
C THR A 134 1.38 -11.89 -16.47
N ASN A 135 2.51 -11.77 -15.74
CA ASN A 135 2.51 -11.51 -14.28
C ASN A 135 1.61 -12.45 -13.43
N GLN A 136 1.39 -13.68 -13.89
CA GLN A 136 0.51 -14.67 -13.24
C GLN A 136 0.91 -14.99 -11.79
N ARG A 137 2.18 -14.80 -11.44
CA ARG A 137 2.70 -14.96 -10.08
C ARG A 137 2.21 -13.88 -9.11
N ASP A 138 1.79 -12.73 -9.63
CA ASP A 138 1.39 -11.57 -8.85
C ASP A 138 -0.12 -11.55 -8.58
N VAL A 139 -0.90 -12.26 -9.39
CA VAL A 139 -2.36 -12.40 -9.25
C VAL A 139 -2.80 -12.76 -7.82
N PRO A 140 -2.19 -13.73 -7.12
CA PRO A 140 -2.55 -14.04 -5.74
C PRO A 140 -2.38 -12.85 -4.77
N TYR A 141 -1.37 -12.01 -4.97
CA TYR A 141 -1.13 -10.83 -4.13
C TYR A 141 -2.20 -9.76 -4.36
N TRP A 142 -2.57 -9.50 -5.63
CA TRP A 142 -3.61 -8.53 -5.93
C TRP A 142 -5.00 -8.99 -5.45
N LEU A 143 -5.33 -10.27 -5.60
CA LEU A 143 -6.59 -10.79 -5.07
C LEU A 143 -6.63 -10.72 -3.52
N SER A 144 -5.53 -11.04 -2.85
CA SER A 144 -5.40 -10.85 -1.39
C SER A 144 -5.54 -9.38 -0.98
N ALA A 145 -4.95 -8.47 -1.75
CA ALA A 145 -5.03 -7.04 -1.49
C ALA A 145 -6.47 -6.52 -1.65
N ALA A 146 -7.18 -6.96 -2.70
CA ALA A 146 -8.59 -6.63 -2.90
C ALA A 146 -9.47 -7.15 -1.74
N ASP A 147 -9.21 -8.39 -1.28
CA ASP A 147 -9.92 -8.99 -0.14
C ASP A 147 -9.70 -8.18 1.13
N THR A 148 -8.45 -7.78 1.33
CA THR A 148 -8.03 -6.96 2.47
C THR A 148 -8.85 -5.68 2.56
N GLN A 149 -8.98 -4.95 1.44
CA GLN A 149 -9.73 -3.70 1.39
C GLN A 149 -11.23 -3.88 1.67
N VAL A 150 -11.87 -4.90 1.09
CA VAL A 150 -13.32 -5.11 1.28
C VAL A 150 -13.62 -5.49 2.73
N ASP A 151 -12.79 -6.32 3.35
CA ASP A 151 -12.98 -6.74 4.74
C ASP A 151 -12.58 -5.63 5.73
N ASN A 152 -11.58 -4.80 5.44
CA ASN A 152 -11.29 -3.61 6.25
C ASN A 152 -12.48 -2.63 6.25
N CYS A 153 -13.22 -2.52 5.15
CA CYS A 153 -14.47 -1.75 5.10
C CYS A 153 -15.51 -2.36 6.06
N VAL A 154 -15.66 -3.68 6.08
CA VAL A 154 -16.58 -4.39 6.99
C VAL A 154 -16.19 -4.22 8.45
N ASP A 155 -14.89 -4.34 8.78
CA ASP A 155 -14.36 -4.15 10.13
C ASP A 155 -14.55 -2.71 10.63
N GLY A 156 -14.34 -1.73 9.74
CA GLY A 156 -14.62 -0.33 10.02
C GLY A 156 -16.04 -0.16 10.54
N PHE A 157 -17.02 -0.76 9.86
CA PHE A 157 -18.41 -0.71 10.31
C PHE A 157 -18.62 -1.33 11.70
N GLN A 158 -18.04 -2.51 11.99
CA GLN A 158 -18.19 -3.16 13.30
C GLN A 158 -17.61 -2.34 14.47
N THR A 159 -16.65 -1.46 14.19
CA THR A 159 -15.92 -0.68 15.19
C THR A 159 -16.69 0.59 15.62
N PHE A 160 -17.71 1.00 14.86
CA PHE A 160 -18.51 2.20 15.16
C PHE A 160 -19.97 1.84 15.45
N SER A 161 -20.59 2.57 16.38
CA SER A 161 -22.04 2.44 16.65
C SER A 161 -22.81 3.46 15.81
N PRO A 162 -23.54 3.03 14.76
CA PRO A 162 -24.28 3.97 13.91
C PRO A 162 -25.48 4.55 14.67
N SER A 163 -25.81 5.80 14.34
CA SER A 163 -27.07 6.39 14.81
C SER A 163 -28.29 5.61 14.31
N ALA A 164 -29.41 5.66 15.05
CA ALA A 164 -30.64 4.97 14.66
C ALA A 164 -31.20 5.42 13.29
N GLN A 165 -30.86 6.64 12.83
CA GLN A 165 -31.34 7.19 11.56
C GLN A 165 -30.55 6.66 10.34
N SER A 166 -29.29 6.28 10.52
CA SER A 166 -28.42 5.74 9.46
C SER A 166 -28.47 4.22 9.33
N LEU A 167 -29.11 3.52 10.27
CA LEU A 167 -29.11 2.06 10.37
C LEU A 167 -29.55 1.30 9.09
N PRO A 168 -30.61 1.69 8.36
CA PRO A 168 -31.03 0.92 7.17
C PRO A 168 -30.02 0.96 6.02
N ALA A 169 -29.42 2.12 5.76
CA ALA A 169 -28.41 2.28 4.71
C ALA A 169 -27.10 1.60 5.10
N TYR A 170 -26.72 1.74 6.38
CA TYR A 170 -25.59 1.04 6.98
C TYR A 170 -25.70 -0.49 6.82
N VAL A 171 -26.85 -1.08 7.18
CA VAL A 171 -27.07 -2.54 7.07
C VAL A 171 -26.97 -3.01 5.62
N HIS A 172 -27.46 -2.20 4.67
CA HIS A 172 -27.35 -2.53 3.24
C HIS A 172 -25.89 -2.55 2.77
N LEU A 173 -25.11 -1.52 3.11
CA LEU A 173 -23.70 -1.43 2.75
C LEU A 173 -22.89 -2.57 3.39
N GLU A 174 -23.06 -2.78 4.69
CA GLU A 174 -22.40 -3.86 5.43
C GLU A 174 -22.71 -5.24 4.80
N TYR A 175 -23.97 -5.50 4.47
CA TYR A 175 -24.37 -6.75 3.82
C TYR A 175 -23.73 -6.92 2.43
N THR A 176 -23.67 -5.83 1.66
CA THR A 176 -23.09 -5.85 0.30
C THR A 176 -21.58 -6.09 0.37
N ALA A 177 -20.88 -5.40 1.26
CA ALA A 177 -19.45 -5.58 1.50
C ALA A 177 -19.13 -7.00 1.99
N LYS A 178 -19.92 -7.55 2.93
CA LYS A 178 -19.76 -8.94 3.41
C LYS A 178 -19.89 -9.98 2.29
N ASN A 179 -20.84 -9.79 1.37
CA ASN A 179 -21.01 -10.71 0.23
C ASN A 179 -19.85 -10.61 -0.76
N ALA A 180 -19.39 -9.39 -1.04
CA ALA A 180 -18.22 -9.17 -1.89
C ALA A 180 -16.98 -9.84 -1.29
N GLY A 181 -16.70 -9.63 -0.01
CA GLY A 181 -15.59 -10.26 0.73
C GLY A 181 -15.69 -11.79 0.71
N SER A 182 -16.85 -12.35 1.02
CA SER A 182 -17.05 -13.81 1.00
C SER A 182 -16.78 -14.43 -0.38
N THR A 183 -17.12 -13.70 -1.45
CA THR A 183 -16.87 -14.16 -2.84
C THR A 183 -15.39 -14.08 -3.18
N LEU A 184 -14.71 -13.05 -2.71
CA LEU A 184 -13.30 -12.81 -2.95
C LEU A 184 -12.41 -13.78 -2.17
N ASP A 185 -12.74 -14.07 -0.91
CA ASP A 185 -12.15 -15.14 -0.10
C ASP A 185 -12.15 -16.48 -0.85
N ALA A 186 -13.29 -16.84 -1.46
CA ALA A 186 -13.41 -18.06 -2.24
C ALA A 186 -12.50 -18.03 -3.48
N LEU A 187 -12.47 -16.90 -4.18
CA LEU A 187 -11.63 -16.70 -5.37
C LEU A 187 -10.14 -16.83 -5.03
N VAL A 188 -9.68 -16.16 -3.96
CA VAL A 188 -8.31 -16.22 -3.44
C VAL A 188 -7.92 -17.67 -3.12
N SER A 189 -8.79 -18.41 -2.43
CA SER A 189 -8.55 -19.81 -2.09
C SER A 189 -8.37 -20.69 -3.33
N ILE A 190 -9.19 -20.50 -4.36
CA ILE A 190 -9.10 -21.24 -5.63
C ILE A 190 -7.78 -20.93 -6.33
N THR A 191 -7.43 -19.64 -6.46
CA THR A 191 -6.19 -19.23 -7.14
C THR A 191 -4.94 -19.69 -6.41
N ASN A 192 -4.94 -19.66 -5.08
CA ASN A 192 -3.83 -20.18 -4.27
C ASN A 192 -3.68 -21.70 -4.43
N THR A 193 -4.80 -22.43 -4.45
CA THR A 193 -4.78 -23.88 -4.66
C THR A 193 -4.24 -24.23 -6.06
N ALA A 194 -4.68 -23.52 -7.08
CA ALA A 194 -4.18 -23.69 -8.45
C ALA A 194 -2.68 -23.35 -8.55
N ALA A 195 -2.23 -22.26 -7.92
CA ALA A 195 -0.82 -21.89 -7.87
C ALA A 195 0.04 -22.95 -7.17
N LYS A 196 -0.41 -23.46 -6.01
CA LYS A 196 0.27 -24.56 -5.29
C LYS A 196 0.37 -25.83 -6.16
N ALA A 197 -0.71 -26.20 -6.85
CA ALA A 197 -0.74 -27.35 -7.75
C ALA A 197 0.22 -27.19 -8.95
N ALA A 198 0.28 -26.00 -9.55
CA ALA A 198 1.20 -25.69 -10.64
C ALA A 198 2.66 -25.77 -10.21
N VAL A 199 3.00 -25.26 -9.01
CA VAL A 199 4.34 -25.37 -8.43
C VAL A 199 4.70 -26.84 -8.15
N ALA A 200 3.79 -27.62 -7.60
CA ALA A 200 4.01 -29.05 -7.35
C ALA A 200 4.20 -29.85 -8.65
N ALA A 201 3.43 -29.53 -9.70
CA ALA A 201 3.60 -30.13 -11.03
C ALA A 201 4.96 -29.76 -11.64
N ALA A 202 5.39 -28.50 -11.52
CA ALA A 202 6.71 -28.04 -11.98
C ALA A 202 7.86 -28.71 -11.23
N ALA A 203 7.71 -28.96 -9.92
CA ALA A 203 8.68 -29.67 -9.11
C ALA A 203 8.78 -31.18 -9.44
N ASN A 204 7.73 -31.74 -10.04
CA ASN A 204 7.67 -33.14 -10.49
C ASN A 204 8.06 -33.33 -11.98
N VAL A 205 8.49 -32.28 -12.68
CA VAL A 205 9.08 -32.42 -14.02
C VAL A 205 10.49 -33.03 -13.84
N PRO A 206 10.78 -34.22 -14.39
CA PRO A 206 12.10 -34.82 -14.28
C PRO A 206 13.11 -33.94 -15.01
N SER A 207 14.15 -33.48 -14.30
CA SER A 207 15.40 -33.10 -14.95
C SER A 207 15.88 -34.30 -15.78
N THR A 208 16.18 -34.07 -17.04
CA THR A 208 16.71 -35.06 -17.98
C THR A 208 17.72 -36.00 -17.31
N GLU A 209 17.52 -37.29 -17.53
CA GLU A 209 18.29 -38.41 -16.99
C GLU A 209 19.81 -38.21 -17.10
N GLU A 210 20.46 -37.95 -15.97
CA GLU A 210 21.75 -38.54 -15.58
C GLU A 210 21.94 -38.28 -14.07
N ASP A 211 22.37 -39.31 -13.34
CA ASP A 211 22.68 -39.37 -11.90
C ASP A 211 21.52 -39.57 -10.89
N VAL A 212 21.03 -40.81 -10.80
CA VAL A 212 20.32 -41.32 -9.60
C VAL A 212 21.21 -42.30 -8.84
N ALA A 213 21.60 -41.92 -7.62
CA ALA A 213 21.99 -42.84 -6.55
C ALA A 213 21.31 -42.40 -5.23
N PRO A 214 20.86 -43.34 -4.36
CA PRO A 214 19.92 -43.03 -3.30
C PRO A 214 20.64 -42.57 -2.03
N VAL A 215 20.21 -41.46 -1.41
CA VAL A 215 20.71 -41.03 -0.09
C VAL A 215 19.57 -40.99 0.93
N ARG A 216 19.61 -41.97 1.85
CA ARG A 216 18.88 -41.98 3.11
C ARG A 216 19.41 -40.89 4.06
N GLY A 217 18.49 -40.13 4.64
CA GLY A 217 18.59 -39.43 5.93
C GLY A 217 19.63 -38.32 6.04
N ARG A 218 19.19 -37.06 6.12
CA ARG A 218 19.92 -35.99 6.85
C ARG A 218 19.06 -34.78 7.18
N ARG A 219 19.40 -34.21 8.34
CA ARG A 219 19.02 -32.89 8.88
C ARG A 219 19.03 -31.81 7.79
N MET A 220 18.12 -30.84 7.91
CA MET A 220 18.21 -29.56 7.18
C MET A 220 19.58 -28.91 7.45
N ALA A 221 20.47 -29.01 6.47
CA ALA A 221 21.59 -28.11 6.31
C ALA A 221 21.20 -27.15 5.20
N VAL A 222 21.06 -25.87 5.54
CA VAL A 222 20.95 -24.79 4.56
C VAL A 222 22.24 -24.81 3.74
N ARG A 223 22.17 -25.35 2.52
CA ARG A 223 23.26 -25.31 1.54
C ARG A 223 23.08 -24.03 0.74
N SER A 224 24.04 -23.11 0.88
CA SER A 224 24.31 -22.06 -0.09
C SER A 224 24.89 -22.71 -1.36
N SER A 225 24.05 -23.01 -2.35
CA SER A 225 24.49 -23.35 -3.71
C SER A 225 24.27 -22.15 -4.62
N GLY A 226 25.33 -21.78 -5.34
CA GLY A 226 25.45 -20.52 -6.06
C GLY A 226 24.50 -20.32 -7.24
N ALA A 227 24.47 -19.06 -7.66
CA ALA A 227 23.94 -18.46 -8.87
C ALA A 227 23.50 -19.44 -9.97
N GLY A 228 22.23 -19.84 -9.90
CA GLY A 228 21.41 -20.31 -10.99
C GLY A 228 20.01 -19.78 -10.74
N SER A 229 19.44 -19.06 -11.71
CA SER A 229 18.18 -18.32 -11.66
C SER A 229 16.98 -19.16 -11.15
N ALA A 230 16.83 -19.26 -9.83
CA ALA A 230 15.55 -19.45 -9.15
C ALA A 230 15.25 -18.10 -8.48
N GLY A 231 14.29 -17.35 -9.05
CA GLY A 231 13.94 -16.00 -8.62
C GLY A 231 13.64 -15.95 -7.12
N ASN A 232 14.11 -14.88 -6.47
CA ASN A 232 13.81 -14.56 -5.09
C ASN A 232 12.32 -14.22 -4.99
N GLY A 233 11.50 -15.25 -4.72
CA GLY A 233 10.06 -15.09 -4.51
C GLY A 233 9.73 -13.93 -3.55
N ALA A 234 8.67 -13.20 -3.86
CA ALA A 234 8.20 -11.95 -3.23
C ALA A 234 9.03 -10.68 -3.50
N MET A 235 10.33 -10.74 -3.80
CA MET A 235 11.20 -9.54 -3.95
C MET A 235 11.86 -9.35 -5.32
N ASP A 236 11.54 -10.19 -6.31
CA ASP A 236 12.08 -10.11 -7.66
C ASP A 236 11.87 -8.76 -8.38
N TRP A 237 10.94 -7.92 -7.89
CA TRP A 237 10.66 -6.57 -8.40
C TRP A 237 11.63 -5.49 -7.91
N LEU A 238 12.37 -5.76 -6.83
CA LEU A 238 13.30 -4.82 -6.23
C LEU A 238 14.65 -4.85 -6.95
N GLU A 239 15.11 -3.72 -7.49
CA GLU A 239 16.39 -3.67 -8.18
C GLU A 239 17.58 -3.84 -7.21
N PRO A 240 18.54 -4.73 -7.51
CA PRO A 240 19.83 -4.72 -6.85
C PRO A 240 20.53 -3.37 -7.01
N GLY A 241 20.83 -2.68 -5.91
CA GLY A 241 21.54 -1.40 -5.92
C GLY A 241 20.66 -0.16 -5.83
N LEU A 242 19.33 -0.29 -5.84
CA LEU A 242 18.40 0.84 -5.65
C LEU A 242 18.76 1.68 -4.42
N TYR A 243 19.06 1.05 -3.30
CA TYR A 243 19.48 1.74 -2.07
C TYR A 243 20.72 2.64 -2.28
N ALA A 244 21.73 2.15 -3.00
CA ALA A 244 22.94 2.93 -3.27
C ALA A 244 22.65 4.12 -4.20
N GLN A 245 21.80 3.92 -5.22
CA GLN A 245 21.36 4.99 -6.12
C GLN A 245 20.62 6.10 -5.36
N LEU A 246 19.67 5.73 -4.49
CA LEU A 246 18.91 6.69 -3.67
C LEU A 246 19.81 7.46 -2.70
N LYS A 247 20.77 6.77 -2.06
CA LYS A 247 21.73 7.40 -1.14
C LYS A 247 22.63 8.41 -1.85
N GLU A 248 23.12 8.09 -3.05
CA GLU A 248 23.89 9.03 -3.87
C GLU A 248 23.04 10.24 -4.25
N LEU A 249 21.79 10.01 -4.67
CA LEU A 249 20.85 11.06 -5.05
C LEU A 249 20.54 12.01 -3.88
N GLN A 250 20.24 11.48 -2.69
CA GLN A 250 20.04 12.27 -1.48
C GLN A 250 21.26 13.14 -1.17
N THR A 251 22.47 12.56 -1.22
CA THR A 251 23.72 13.28 -0.93
C THR A 251 23.90 14.48 -1.87
N ARG A 252 23.57 14.32 -3.14
CA ARG A 252 23.65 15.40 -4.14
C ARG A 252 22.61 16.48 -3.92
N MET A 253 21.36 16.10 -3.67
CA MET A 253 20.25 17.04 -3.46
C MET A 253 20.47 17.90 -2.21
N THR A 254 20.92 17.28 -1.12
CA THR A 254 21.22 17.98 0.14
C THR A 254 22.41 18.94 0.03
N ALA A 255 23.46 18.57 -0.72
CA ALA A 255 24.58 19.47 -1.00
C ALA A 255 24.16 20.68 -1.85
N GLY A 256 23.29 20.48 -2.84
CA GLY A 256 22.74 21.57 -3.66
C GLY A 256 21.90 22.57 -2.86
N ALA A 257 21.05 22.06 -1.95
CA ALA A 257 20.24 22.91 -1.08
C ALA A 257 21.10 23.79 -0.14
N ALA A 258 22.12 23.21 0.50
CA ALA A 258 23.03 23.98 1.36
C ALA A 258 23.75 25.11 0.61
N SER A 259 24.16 24.88 -0.64
CA SER A 259 24.81 25.92 -1.46
C SER A 259 23.88 27.06 -1.89
N ALA A 260 22.56 26.82 -1.94
CA ALA A 260 21.58 27.84 -2.26
C ALA A 260 21.29 28.74 -1.06
N ASP A 261 21.21 28.16 0.15
CA ASP A 261 21.02 28.89 1.40
C ASP A 261 22.22 29.81 1.70
N ASP A 262 23.45 29.33 1.46
CA ASP A 262 24.67 30.15 1.61
C ASP A 262 24.67 31.35 0.65
N ALA A 263 24.22 31.15 -0.60
CA ALA A 263 24.15 32.22 -1.60
C ALA A 263 23.06 33.26 -1.30
N ASP A 264 21.95 32.87 -0.67
CA ASP A 264 20.89 33.80 -0.26
C ASP A 264 21.28 34.57 1.01
N SER A 265 21.97 33.93 1.96
CA SER A 265 22.56 34.59 3.12
C SER A 265 23.58 35.66 2.70
N ASP A 266 24.48 35.33 1.76
CA ASP A 266 25.44 36.27 1.17
C ASP A 266 24.78 37.44 0.43
N ARG A 267 23.58 37.24 -0.09
CA ARG A 267 22.80 38.28 -0.80
C ARG A 267 22.05 39.18 0.18
N LEU A 268 21.53 38.62 1.26
CA LEU A 268 20.91 39.37 2.36
C LEU A 268 21.93 40.20 3.14
N GLU A 269 23.13 39.67 3.39
CA GLU A 269 24.22 40.45 3.99
C GLU A 269 24.68 41.58 3.08
N ARG A 270 24.77 41.37 1.76
CA ARG A 270 25.09 42.44 0.81
C ARG A 270 24.02 43.53 0.77
N ARG A 271 22.73 43.17 0.80
CA ARG A 271 21.64 44.17 0.89
C ARG A 271 21.67 44.98 2.18
N ARG A 272 21.99 44.35 3.32
CA ARG A 272 22.12 45.07 4.60
C ARG A 272 23.30 46.04 4.62
N LEU A 273 24.36 45.77 3.85
CA LEU A 273 25.50 46.67 3.73
C LEU A 273 25.25 47.83 2.75
N ASP A 274 24.30 47.69 1.83
CA ASP A 274 23.90 48.74 0.88
C ASP A 274 22.84 49.71 1.46
N ASP A 275 22.15 49.34 2.56
CA ASP A 275 21.14 50.17 3.24
C ASP A 275 21.73 51.06 4.37
N ASP A 276 23.05 50.99 4.62
CA ASP A 276 23.75 51.76 5.67
C ASP A 276 24.50 53.01 5.12
N GLU A 277 24.30 53.41 3.86
CA GLU A 277 25.01 54.56 3.23
C GLU A 277 24.17 55.80 2.84
N ASP A 278 22.85 55.83 3.00
CA ASP A 278 22.03 57.00 2.62
C ASP A 278 21.04 57.41 3.73
N ASP A 279 21.53 58.00 4.82
CA ASP A 279 20.70 58.74 5.82
C ASP A 279 21.49 59.95 6.34
N ASP A 280 21.75 60.92 5.46
CA ASP A 280 22.06 62.30 5.81
C ASP A 280 21.62 63.14 4.60
N ASP A 281 20.41 63.70 4.62
CA ASP A 281 20.11 65.10 4.29
C ASP A 281 18.59 65.37 4.13
N ASP A 282 18.14 66.35 4.92
CA ASP A 282 17.06 67.31 4.69
C ASP A 282 15.58 66.89 4.90
N ASP A 283 15.15 67.14 6.15
CA ASP A 283 13.77 67.44 6.51
C ASP A 283 13.26 68.73 5.82
N ASP A 284 12.11 68.60 5.17
CA ASP A 284 10.95 69.49 5.10
C ASP A 284 11.17 71.03 5.13
N ASP A 285 10.79 71.69 4.04
CA ASP A 285 10.05 72.96 4.08
C ASP A 285 9.29 73.21 2.75
N ASP A 286 7.98 73.11 2.85
CA ASP A 286 6.95 74.07 2.41
C ASP A 286 6.79 74.56 0.94
N ASP A 287 5.51 74.45 0.55
CA ASP A 287 4.69 75.44 -0.16
C ASP A 287 4.65 75.52 -1.71
N ASP A 288 3.41 75.27 -2.16
CA ASP A 288 2.59 76.09 -3.05
C ASP A 288 2.76 76.09 -4.58
N ASP A 289 1.59 75.84 -5.17
CA ASP A 289 0.96 76.56 -6.29
C ASP A 289 1.31 76.26 -7.76
N ASP A 290 0.18 76.06 -8.46
CA ASP A 290 -0.18 76.61 -9.78
C ASP A 290 0.36 76.00 -11.09
N ASP A 291 -0.63 75.45 -11.81
CA ASP A 291 -1.03 75.76 -13.19
C ASP A 291 -0.12 75.46 -14.41
N ASP A 292 -0.87 75.06 -15.45
CA ASP A 292 -0.66 75.28 -16.87
C ASP A 292 0.27 74.36 -17.71
N ASP A 293 -0.41 73.46 -18.44
CA ASP A 293 -0.62 73.56 -19.89
C ASP A 293 0.62 73.50 -20.83
N LYS A 294 0.75 72.38 -21.57
CA LYS A 294 1.09 72.24 -23.01
C LYS A 294 1.49 70.79 -23.36
N LYS A 295 0.75 70.12 -24.26
CA LYS A 295 1.07 69.94 -25.70
C LYS A 295 2.52 69.52 -25.98
N ASP A 296 2.75 68.29 -26.46
CA ASP A 296 2.74 67.90 -27.88
C ASP A 296 3.42 66.51 -28.07
N LYS A 297 2.75 65.64 -28.83
CA LYS A 297 3.23 64.77 -29.94
C LYS A 297 4.61 64.09 -29.87
N ASN A 298 4.61 62.75 -29.96
CA ASN A 298 5.13 61.93 -31.09
C ASN A 298 5.05 60.45 -30.67
N SER A 299 4.20 59.59 -31.25
CA SER A 299 4.38 58.85 -32.52
C SER A 299 5.73 58.12 -32.65
N GLY A 300 5.67 56.78 -32.71
CA GLY A 300 6.83 55.94 -32.99
C GLY A 300 6.52 54.45 -32.92
N SER A 301 5.64 53.98 -33.81
CA SER A 301 5.46 52.58 -34.18
C SER A 301 6.64 52.05 -35.01
N ASN A 302 7.00 50.77 -34.82
CA ASN A 302 7.45 49.76 -35.81
C ASN A 302 7.82 48.51 -34.99
N SER A 303 7.15 47.35 -35.06
CA SER A 303 6.83 46.45 -36.19
C SER A 303 8.03 45.72 -36.79
N ASP A 304 7.78 44.44 -37.08
CA ASP A 304 8.48 43.47 -37.94
C ASP A 304 9.39 42.48 -37.17
N SER A 305 8.95 41.25 -36.88
CA SER A 305 8.54 40.10 -37.72
C SER A 305 9.68 39.25 -38.29
N ASP A 306 9.66 37.98 -37.87
CA ASP A 306 9.87 36.77 -38.67
C ASP A 306 11.26 36.22 -39.04
N SER A 307 11.43 34.98 -38.56
CA SER A 307 11.71 33.75 -39.32
C SER A 307 13.13 33.15 -39.33
N GLU A 308 13.18 31.98 -38.69
CA GLU A 308 13.77 30.71 -39.13
C GLU A 308 15.13 30.68 -39.86
N LYS A 309 16.06 29.89 -39.28
CA LYS A 309 16.65 28.78 -40.04
C LYS A 309 17.29 27.68 -39.17
N LYS A 310 16.89 26.46 -39.53
CA LYS A 310 17.44 25.14 -39.16
C LYS A 310 18.94 25.03 -39.43
N SER A 311 19.63 24.24 -38.61
CA SER A 311 20.77 23.41 -39.05
C SER A 311 20.88 22.13 -38.23
N SER A 312 21.03 21.03 -38.96
CA SER A 312 21.10 19.63 -38.54
C SER A 312 22.53 19.09 -38.53
N LYS A 313 22.89 18.23 -37.56
CA LYS A 313 23.85 17.10 -37.69
C LYS A 313 23.84 16.28 -36.39
N SER A 314 23.18 15.12 -36.34
CA SER A 314 23.67 13.76 -36.67
C SER A 314 24.77 13.22 -35.73
N GLY A 315 24.45 12.18 -34.95
CA GLY A 315 25.47 11.39 -34.25
C GLY A 315 24.95 10.33 -33.27
N LYS A 316 24.74 9.11 -33.78
CA LYS A 316 24.71 7.79 -33.09
C LYS A 316 23.61 7.50 -32.06
N SER A 317 22.56 6.84 -32.57
CA SER A 317 21.66 5.97 -31.80
C SER A 317 22.40 4.66 -31.46
N SER A 318 22.78 4.49 -30.20
CA SER A 318 23.04 3.19 -29.58
C SER A 318 21.71 2.63 -29.10
N LYS A 319 21.36 1.43 -29.59
CA LYS A 319 20.17 0.68 -29.16
C LYS A 319 20.25 0.42 -27.65
N LYS A 320 19.51 1.20 -26.86
CA LYS A 320 19.19 0.87 -25.46
C LYS A 320 18.19 -0.27 -25.49
N ALA A 321 18.51 -1.35 -24.78
CA ALA A 321 17.57 -2.41 -24.48
C ALA A 321 16.35 -1.80 -23.76
N SER A 322 15.16 -2.22 -24.18
CA SER A 322 13.91 -1.89 -23.49
C SER A 322 13.98 -2.45 -22.08
N PRO A 323 13.69 -1.67 -21.02
CA PRO A 323 13.57 -2.24 -19.68
C PRO A 323 12.35 -3.16 -19.69
N THR A 324 12.56 -4.38 -19.18
CA THR A 324 11.51 -5.34 -18.87
C THR A 324 10.57 -4.70 -17.84
N ALA A 325 9.26 -4.83 -18.03
CA ALA A 325 8.28 -4.39 -17.05
C ALA A 325 8.54 -5.07 -15.69
N GLY A 326 8.66 -4.29 -14.62
CA GLY A 326 8.61 -4.81 -13.25
C GLY A 326 9.82 -4.61 -12.33
N THR A 327 10.83 -3.83 -12.70
CA THR A 327 11.97 -3.55 -11.79
C THR A 327 12.01 -2.09 -11.36
N MET A 328 12.04 -1.85 -10.05
CA MET A 328 12.15 -0.50 -9.51
C MET A 328 13.55 0.09 -9.66
N VAL A 329 13.75 0.88 -10.71
CA VAL A 329 15.00 1.62 -10.96
C VAL A 329 14.77 3.13 -10.83
N VAL A 330 15.74 3.86 -10.29
CA VAL A 330 15.80 5.33 -10.41
C VAL A 330 16.73 5.65 -11.59
N SER A 331 16.15 5.81 -12.78
CA SER A 331 16.92 6.02 -14.03
C SER A 331 17.12 7.49 -14.39
N GLY A 332 18.36 7.89 -14.69
CA GLY A 332 18.68 9.08 -15.50
C GLY A 332 19.05 10.37 -14.75
N SER A 333 19.71 11.29 -15.47
CA SER A 333 20.24 12.61 -15.06
C SER A 333 19.69 13.17 -13.74
N LEU A 334 20.38 12.85 -12.64
CA LEU A 334 20.00 13.09 -11.24
C LEU A 334 19.77 14.57 -10.88
N ALA A 335 18.58 15.07 -11.20
CA ALA A 335 17.95 16.23 -10.57
C ALA A 335 16.60 15.77 -10.02
N ALA A 336 16.09 16.46 -9.01
CA ALA A 336 14.71 16.27 -8.59
C ALA A 336 13.79 16.76 -9.72
N ASP A 337 12.70 16.03 -9.99
CA ASP A 337 11.65 16.51 -10.90
C ASP A 337 10.82 17.62 -10.24
N ALA A 338 10.69 17.56 -8.90
CA ALA A 338 10.09 18.59 -8.07
C ALA A 338 10.88 18.77 -6.77
N THR A 339 10.90 19.99 -6.23
CA THR A 339 11.47 20.29 -4.91
C THR A 339 10.47 21.11 -4.10
N VAL A 340 10.10 20.60 -2.94
CA VAL A 340 9.21 21.32 -2.01
C VAL A 340 9.92 22.57 -1.49
N GLY A 341 9.21 23.70 -1.46
CA GLY A 341 9.77 25.02 -1.17
C GLY A 341 10.42 25.72 -2.37
N SER A 342 10.62 25.03 -3.50
CA SER A 342 11.18 25.59 -4.74
C SER A 342 10.26 25.31 -5.93
N GLY A 343 9.09 25.96 -5.92
CA GLY A 343 8.04 25.83 -6.94
C GLY A 343 6.75 25.16 -6.46
N TYR A 344 6.79 24.51 -5.30
CA TYR A 344 5.64 23.90 -4.64
C TYR A 344 5.62 24.31 -3.17
N ALA A 345 4.46 24.76 -2.67
CA ALA A 345 4.33 25.23 -1.29
C ALA A 345 4.20 24.06 -0.30
N THR A 346 3.57 22.97 -0.73
CA THR A 346 3.29 21.77 0.08
C THR A 346 3.85 20.51 -0.57
N ILE A 347 3.88 19.42 0.19
CA ILE A 347 4.29 18.10 -0.34
C ILE A 347 3.19 17.59 -1.28
N GLN A 348 1.92 17.77 -0.93
CA GLN A 348 0.78 17.37 -1.76
C GLN A 348 0.80 18.08 -3.11
N ASP A 349 1.08 19.39 -3.18
CA ASP A 349 1.18 20.11 -4.45
C ASP A 349 2.24 19.49 -5.39
N ALA A 350 3.38 19.06 -4.83
CA ALA A 350 4.45 18.42 -5.58
C ALA A 350 4.06 17.00 -6.05
N VAL A 351 3.30 16.26 -5.24
CA VAL A 351 2.74 14.94 -5.60
C VAL A 351 1.68 15.07 -6.69
N ASP A 352 0.78 16.05 -6.58
CA ASP A 352 -0.30 16.30 -7.53
C ASP A 352 0.21 16.76 -8.91
N ALA A 353 1.41 17.34 -8.96
CA ALA A 353 2.08 17.72 -10.20
C ALA A 353 2.69 16.54 -10.98
N ALA A 354 2.80 15.37 -10.36
CA ALA A 354 3.41 14.21 -11.00
C ALA A 354 2.52 13.64 -12.13
N PRO A 355 3.08 13.33 -13.31
CA PRO A 355 2.30 12.89 -14.47
C PRO A 355 1.78 11.45 -14.37
N GLY A 356 2.33 10.63 -13.46
CA GLY A 356 2.04 9.21 -13.33
C GLY A 356 2.61 8.33 -14.46
N GLY A 357 2.72 7.03 -14.20
CA GLY A 357 3.22 6.04 -15.17
C GLY A 357 4.71 6.13 -15.52
N GLN A 358 5.44 7.06 -14.91
CA GLN A 358 6.89 7.18 -14.99
C GLN A 358 7.44 7.64 -13.64
N ARG A 359 8.68 7.22 -13.36
CA ARG A 359 9.40 7.59 -12.13
C ARG A 359 9.45 9.11 -11.98
N PHE A 360 8.93 9.63 -10.88
CA PHE A 360 8.92 11.06 -10.57
C PHE A 360 9.50 11.31 -9.18
N VAL A 361 10.63 12.01 -9.12
CA VAL A 361 11.42 12.21 -7.90
C VAL A 361 11.13 13.58 -7.30
N ILE A 362 10.63 13.56 -6.07
CA ILE A 362 10.32 14.75 -5.28
C ILE A 362 11.33 14.84 -4.15
N PHE A 363 12.11 15.92 -4.13
CA PHE A 363 12.98 16.24 -3.02
C PHE A 363 12.23 17.08 -1.98
N ILE A 364 12.32 16.68 -0.71
CA ILE A 364 11.71 17.35 0.43
C ILE A 364 12.87 17.82 1.34
N PRO A 365 13.21 19.12 1.34
CA PRO A 365 14.28 19.65 2.17
C PRO A 365 14.06 19.41 3.67
N ALA A 366 15.09 19.70 4.48
CA ALA A 366 14.99 19.65 5.93
C ALA A 366 13.87 20.58 6.42
N GLY A 367 13.05 20.10 7.34
CA GLY A 367 11.88 20.83 7.81
C GLY A 367 10.87 19.92 8.49
N MET A 368 9.93 20.54 9.20
CA MET A 368 8.76 19.88 9.78
C MET A 368 7.53 20.32 9.00
N TYR A 369 6.89 19.37 8.33
CA TYR A 369 5.76 19.58 7.45
C TYR A 369 4.51 19.02 8.14
N ASN A 370 3.68 19.90 8.70
CA ASN A 370 2.41 19.51 9.30
C ASN A 370 1.34 19.41 8.21
N GLU A 371 1.25 18.23 7.61
CA GLU A 371 0.48 17.98 6.40
C GLU A 371 0.03 16.52 6.36
N ARG A 372 -1.22 16.29 5.93
CA ARG A 372 -1.69 14.95 5.54
C ARG A 372 -1.51 14.78 4.04
N VAL A 373 -0.66 13.82 3.66
CA VAL A 373 -0.27 13.60 2.25
C VAL A 373 -0.89 12.30 1.74
N LEU A 374 -1.51 12.36 0.57
CA LEU A 374 -2.16 11.24 -0.08
C LEU A 374 -1.56 11.02 -1.47
N ILE A 375 -1.03 9.83 -1.71
CA ILE A 375 -0.27 9.50 -2.92
C ILE A 375 -1.04 8.45 -3.71
N GLU A 376 -1.75 8.91 -4.76
CA GLU A 376 -2.54 8.06 -5.67
C GLU A 376 -1.83 7.82 -7.01
N THR A 377 -0.86 8.68 -7.33
CA THR A 377 -0.06 8.62 -8.55
C THR A 377 1.04 7.56 -8.41
N THR A 378 1.14 6.64 -9.38
CA THR A 378 2.17 5.59 -9.35
C THR A 378 3.57 6.14 -9.62
N ASP A 379 4.59 5.38 -9.24
CA ASP A 379 6.01 5.64 -9.54
C ASP A 379 6.62 6.88 -8.86
N ILE A 380 5.99 7.39 -7.80
CA ILE A 380 6.52 8.48 -6.98
C ILE A 380 7.74 8.01 -6.16
N VAL A 381 8.75 8.88 -6.08
CA VAL A 381 9.86 8.77 -5.14
C VAL A 381 9.93 10.01 -4.28
N LEU A 382 9.84 9.85 -2.97
CA LEU A 382 10.11 10.93 -2.01
C LEU A 382 11.52 10.78 -1.45
N ILE A 383 12.31 11.86 -1.49
CA ILE A 383 13.65 11.89 -0.92
C ILE A 383 13.71 13.04 0.08
N GLY A 384 13.88 12.72 1.36
CA GLY A 384 14.12 13.69 2.42
C GLY A 384 15.61 14.00 2.58
N ALA A 385 15.93 15.04 3.33
CA ALA A 385 17.31 15.38 3.69
C ALA A 385 17.94 14.46 4.74
N GLY A 386 17.18 13.48 5.25
CA GLY A 386 17.51 12.60 6.36
C GLY A 386 16.30 12.47 7.29
N SER A 387 16.05 11.28 7.85
CA SER A 387 14.88 11.04 8.72
C SER A 387 14.97 11.79 10.05
N ASP A 388 16.14 12.27 10.43
CA ASP A 388 16.35 13.20 11.56
C ASP A 388 16.05 14.67 11.21
N LYS A 389 15.86 15.01 9.92
CA LYS A 389 15.77 16.38 9.41
C LYS A 389 14.48 16.69 8.67
N THR A 390 13.94 15.74 7.91
CA THR A 390 12.71 15.90 7.13
C THR A 390 11.60 15.10 7.81
N ILE A 391 10.66 15.80 8.42
CA ILE A 391 9.60 15.22 9.26
C ILE A 391 8.23 15.62 8.67
N ILE A 392 7.40 14.64 8.33
CA ILE A 392 6.00 14.84 7.95
C ILE A 392 5.14 14.41 9.14
N THR A 393 4.28 15.31 9.63
CA THR A 393 3.53 15.10 10.87
C THR A 393 2.04 15.43 10.73
N GLY A 394 1.21 14.69 11.48
CA GLY A 394 -0.21 14.93 11.66
C GLY A 394 -0.71 14.37 13.00
N ASP A 395 -2.02 14.43 13.24
CA ASP A 395 -2.67 14.03 14.50
C ASP A 395 -4.06 13.38 14.33
N ALA A 396 -4.41 13.02 13.09
CA ALA A 396 -5.67 12.34 12.80
C ALA A 396 -5.73 10.96 13.48
N SER A 397 -6.89 10.61 14.02
CA SER A 397 -7.05 9.43 14.89
C SER A 397 -8.51 8.99 15.00
N TYR A 398 -8.72 7.78 15.50
CA TYR A 398 -10.05 7.31 15.87
C TYR A 398 -10.74 8.26 16.86
N GLY A 399 -10.02 8.70 17.91
CA GLY A 399 -10.52 9.63 18.91
C GLY A 399 -10.97 10.99 18.35
N SER A 400 -10.38 11.43 17.23
CA SER A 400 -10.75 12.66 16.52
C SER A 400 -11.78 12.46 15.40
N GLY A 401 -12.30 11.24 15.23
CA GLY A 401 -13.40 10.94 14.31
C GLY A 401 -12.98 10.49 12.90
N TYR A 402 -11.75 9.99 12.75
CA TYR A 402 -11.29 9.31 11.54
C TYR A 402 -11.40 7.79 11.68
N GLY A 403 -11.58 7.07 10.58
CA GLY A 403 -11.28 5.64 10.58
C GLY A 403 -9.77 5.39 10.63
N THR A 404 -9.36 4.20 11.05
CA THR A 404 -7.93 3.82 11.09
C THR A 404 -7.27 4.04 9.73
N PHE A 405 -7.94 3.68 8.64
CA PHE A 405 -7.41 3.82 7.29
C PHE A 405 -7.22 5.30 6.89
N GLU A 406 -8.21 6.16 7.15
CA GLU A 406 -8.10 7.60 6.89
C GLU A 406 -7.18 8.33 7.89
N SER A 407 -6.89 7.77 9.07
CA SER A 407 -6.05 8.44 10.09
C SER A 407 -4.58 8.63 9.70
N ALA A 408 -4.14 8.02 8.59
CA ALA A 408 -2.77 8.11 8.10
C ALA A 408 -2.32 9.57 7.90
N THR A 409 -1.16 9.91 8.46
CA THR A 409 -0.46 11.16 8.14
C THR A 409 0.05 11.14 6.71
N VAL A 410 0.65 10.03 6.28
CA VAL A 410 0.96 9.78 4.87
C VAL A 410 0.32 8.47 4.42
N GLY A 411 -0.57 8.55 3.42
CA GLY A 411 -1.23 7.41 2.80
C GLY A 411 -0.76 7.18 1.37
N VAL A 412 -0.25 5.98 1.09
CA VAL A 412 0.22 5.58 -0.24
C VAL A 412 -0.76 4.57 -0.84
N ASP A 413 -1.59 5.07 -1.75
CA ASP A 413 -2.59 4.32 -2.49
C ASP A 413 -2.13 4.06 -3.93
N SER A 414 -0.83 3.89 -4.16
CA SER A 414 -0.25 3.81 -5.51
C SER A 414 0.90 2.81 -5.58
N ASP A 415 1.05 2.12 -6.71
CA ASP A 415 2.14 1.15 -6.89
C ASP A 415 3.50 1.80 -7.14
N ARG A 416 4.56 1.04 -6.85
CA ARG A 416 5.98 1.37 -7.13
C ARG A 416 6.49 2.62 -6.42
N PHE A 417 5.87 2.94 -5.28
CA PHE A 417 6.26 4.04 -4.41
C PHE A 417 7.62 3.77 -3.74
N VAL A 418 8.44 4.81 -3.63
CA VAL A 418 9.69 4.75 -2.89
C VAL A 418 9.83 5.94 -1.95
N ALA A 419 10.30 5.72 -0.73
CA ALA A 419 10.75 6.80 0.16
C ALA A 419 12.18 6.56 0.65
N PHE A 420 12.96 7.64 0.77
CA PHE A 420 14.31 7.61 1.31
C PHE A 420 14.54 8.75 2.31
N GLY A 421 14.93 8.43 3.55
CA GLY A 421 15.39 9.41 4.52
C GLY A 421 14.33 10.43 4.98
N ILE A 422 13.12 9.97 5.28
CA ILE A 422 12.00 10.79 5.78
C ILE A 422 11.47 10.18 7.08
N LYS A 423 11.03 11.03 8.02
CA LYS A 423 10.28 10.61 9.21
C LYS A 423 8.80 10.93 9.07
N PHE A 424 7.95 9.93 9.30
CA PHE A 424 6.49 10.04 9.31
C PHE A 424 6.00 9.95 10.75
N VAL A 425 5.19 10.91 11.21
CA VAL A 425 4.79 11.02 12.62
C VAL A 425 3.29 11.23 12.75
N ASN A 426 2.65 10.44 13.61
CA ASN A 426 1.32 10.75 14.12
C ASN A 426 1.39 11.11 15.61
N THR A 427 0.99 12.34 15.94
CA THR A 427 1.11 12.94 17.27
C THR A 427 -0.16 12.84 18.12
N ALA A 428 -1.18 12.09 17.67
CA ALA A 428 -2.44 11.95 18.39
C ALA A 428 -2.27 11.39 19.82
N GLY A 429 -1.25 10.56 20.06
CA GLY A 429 -1.00 9.99 21.38
C GLY A 429 -1.86 8.78 21.73
N PRO A 430 -1.50 8.04 22.80
CA PRO A 430 -2.12 6.75 23.15
C PRO A 430 -3.58 6.87 23.62
N GLU A 431 -4.01 8.03 24.10
CA GLU A 431 -5.38 8.29 24.56
C GLU A 431 -6.40 8.43 23.41
N ASN A 432 -5.91 8.67 22.17
CA ASN A 432 -6.74 8.88 21.00
C ASN A 432 -6.94 7.60 20.16
N HIS A 433 -6.55 6.44 20.71
CA HIS A 433 -6.65 5.13 20.09
C HIS A 433 -5.89 5.04 18.76
N GLN A 434 -6.44 4.39 17.73
CA GLN A 434 -5.77 4.15 16.44
C GLN A 434 -5.38 5.47 15.77
N ALA A 435 -4.10 5.62 15.42
CA ALA A 435 -3.57 6.83 14.79
C ALA A 435 -2.35 6.51 13.93
N VAL A 436 -2.57 6.43 12.61
CA VAL A 436 -1.57 5.94 11.67
C VAL A 436 -0.58 7.04 11.26
N ALA A 437 0.72 6.77 11.35
CA ALA A 437 1.77 7.67 10.84
C ALA A 437 1.98 7.45 9.33
N PHE A 438 2.09 6.19 8.91
CA PHE A 438 2.26 5.82 7.51
C PHE A 438 1.42 4.61 7.15
N ARG A 439 0.75 4.68 6.00
CA ARG A 439 -0.04 3.59 5.42
C ARG A 439 0.40 3.36 3.98
N ALA A 440 0.59 2.09 3.61
CA ALA A 440 0.80 1.70 2.22
C ALA A 440 -0.14 0.57 1.82
N THR A 441 -0.91 0.78 0.75
CA THR A 441 -1.65 -0.29 0.08
C THR A 441 -0.93 -0.74 -1.19
N GLY A 442 -0.25 0.19 -1.86
CA GLY A 442 0.34 0.00 -3.18
C GLY A 442 1.32 -1.17 -3.29
N ASP A 443 1.27 -1.88 -4.41
CA ASP A 443 2.19 -2.98 -4.69
C ASP A 443 3.59 -2.45 -5.03
N GLN A 444 4.62 -3.21 -4.68
CA GLN A 444 6.02 -2.85 -4.92
C GLN A 444 6.45 -1.55 -4.21
N THR A 445 6.08 -1.39 -2.94
CA THR A 445 6.45 -0.23 -2.12
C THR A 445 7.79 -0.45 -1.40
N ALA A 446 8.75 0.47 -1.49
CA ALA A 446 10.02 0.37 -0.74
C ALA A 446 10.38 1.62 0.06
N LEU A 447 10.83 1.43 1.30
CA LEU A 447 11.24 2.51 2.18
C LEU A 447 12.64 2.24 2.77
N PHE A 448 13.50 3.25 2.71
CA PHE A 448 14.91 3.16 3.08
C PHE A 448 15.30 4.29 4.02
N ASP A 449 16.01 3.96 5.10
CA ASP A 449 16.50 4.95 6.08
C ASP A 449 15.38 5.89 6.61
N CYS A 450 14.13 5.41 6.59
CA CYS A 450 12.95 6.16 7.04
C CYS A 450 12.69 5.93 8.52
N ALA A 451 11.88 6.79 9.13
CA ALA A 451 11.42 6.64 10.50
C ALA A 451 9.90 6.75 10.59
N PHE A 452 9.29 5.97 11.48
CA PHE A 452 7.85 5.97 11.73
C PHE A 452 7.63 6.11 13.24
N ASP A 453 6.83 7.08 13.64
CA ASP A 453 6.68 7.45 15.05
C ASP A 453 5.21 7.68 15.40
N GLY A 454 4.71 6.96 16.38
CA GLY A 454 3.32 7.04 16.81
C GLY A 454 3.06 6.27 18.10
N SER A 455 1.78 6.01 18.39
CA SER A 455 1.34 5.23 19.55
C SER A 455 0.69 3.93 19.11
N GLN A 456 -0.64 3.89 19.01
CA GLN A 456 -1.35 2.72 18.51
C GLN A 456 -1.45 2.79 16.98
N ASP A 457 -1.24 1.66 16.29
CA ASP A 457 -1.39 1.52 14.83
C ASP A 457 -0.44 2.42 14.02
N THR A 458 0.84 2.56 14.41
CA THR A 458 1.78 3.52 13.80
C THR A 458 2.06 3.26 12.31
N LEU A 459 2.40 2.02 11.95
CA LEU A 459 2.82 1.62 10.61
C LEU A 459 1.83 0.59 10.05
N TYR A 460 0.98 1.06 9.13
CA TYR A 460 -0.03 0.24 8.48
C TYR A 460 0.50 -0.33 7.17
N VAL A 461 1.05 -1.55 7.25
CA VAL A 461 1.45 -2.39 6.11
C VAL A 461 0.22 -3.08 5.52
N ASP A 462 -0.70 -2.27 5.00
CA ASP A 462 -2.07 -2.69 4.69
C ASP A 462 -2.14 -3.81 3.65
N ALA A 463 -1.57 -3.61 2.46
CA ALA A 463 -1.63 -4.60 1.37
C ALA A 463 -0.44 -4.50 0.39
N GLY A 464 -0.36 -5.43 -0.57
CA GLY A 464 0.66 -5.44 -1.60
C GLY A 464 2.02 -5.94 -1.13
N ARG A 465 3.02 -5.95 -2.01
CA ARG A 465 4.40 -6.33 -1.68
C ARG A 465 5.19 -5.12 -1.22
N GLN A 466 5.87 -5.23 -0.08
CA GLN A 466 6.54 -4.10 0.57
C GLN A 466 7.94 -4.48 1.09
N TYR A 467 8.90 -3.55 1.02
CA TYR A 467 10.26 -3.75 1.55
C TYR A 467 10.78 -2.55 2.31
N TYR A 468 11.05 -2.71 3.60
CA TYR A 468 11.57 -1.64 4.46
C TYR A 468 12.97 -2.00 4.94
N LYS A 469 13.93 -1.10 4.76
CA LYS A 469 15.32 -1.36 5.13
C LYS A 469 15.92 -0.23 5.96
N ASN A 470 16.64 -0.60 7.00
CA ASN A 470 17.32 0.32 7.93
C ASN A 470 16.37 1.38 8.51
N CYS A 471 15.12 1.02 8.74
CA CYS A 471 14.12 1.97 9.24
C CYS A 471 14.09 2.00 10.77
N TRP A 472 13.72 3.16 11.33
CA TRP A 472 13.37 3.28 12.74
C TRP A 472 11.85 3.21 12.90
N ILE A 473 11.33 2.39 13.81
CA ILE A 473 9.88 2.21 14.00
C ILE A 473 9.56 2.29 15.48
N GLY A 474 8.81 3.32 15.90
CA GLY A 474 8.42 3.55 17.28
C GLY A 474 6.91 3.47 17.47
N GLY A 475 6.45 2.72 18.47
CA GLY A 475 5.02 2.58 18.77
C GLY A 475 4.72 1.73 20.00
N SER A 476 3.43 1.54 20.28
CA SER A 476 2.92 0.88 21.50
C SER A 476 2.07 -0.36 21.18
N MET A 477 0.79 -0.19 20.84
CA MET A 477 -0.11 -1.29 20.51
C MET A 477 -0.21 -1.46 18.99
N ASP A 478 -0.06 -2.71 18.54
CA ASP A 478 -0.26 -3.15 17.15
C ASP A 478 0.45 -2.26 16.13
N PHE A 479 1.62 -1.73 16.48
CA PHE A 479 2.17 -0.59 15.77
C PHE A 479 2.82 -0.96 14.42
N ILE A 480 2.94 -2.26 14.09
CA ILE A 480 3.20 -2.78 12.74
C ILE A 480 2.07 -3.76 12.39
N PHE A 481 1.13 -3.37 11.54
CA PHE A 481 -0.08 -4.16 11.31
C PHE A 481 -0.56 -4.11 9.86
N GLY A 482 -1.35 -5.11 9.45
CA GLY A 482 -1.91 -5.23 8.10
C GLY A 482 -1.69 -6.60 7.46
N ASP A 483 -2.00 -6.72 6.17
CA ASP A 483 -1.94 -7.95 5.37
C ASP A 483 -1.03 -7.82 4.13
N ALA A 484 -0.05 -6.91 4.16
CA ALA A 484 0.98 -6.88 3.13
C ALA A 484 1.86 -8.15 3.15
N ALA A 485 2.47 -8.43 2.00
CA ALA A 485 3.65 -9.28 1.93
C ALA A 485 4.88 -8.40 2.18
N VAL A 486 5.25 -8.21 3.44
CA VAL A 486 6.29 -7.25 3.85
C VAL A 486 7.51 -7.92 4.45
N VAL A 487 8.69 -7.45 4.03
CA VAL A 487 9.96 -7.71 4.71
C VAL A 487 10.50 -6.41 5.28
N ILE A 488 10.79 -6.42 6.58
CA ILE A 488 11.41 -5.31 7.32
C ILE A 488 12.82 -5.78 7.72
N ASP A 489 13.83 -5.26 7.03
CA ASP A 489 15.23 -5.66 7.10
C ASP A 489 16.07 -4.66 7.92
N ALA A 490 16.72 -5.18 8.96
CA ALA A 490 17.55 -4.43 9.91
C ALA A 490 16.86 -3.20 10.52
N PRO A 491 15.60 -3.29 11.02
CA PRO A 491 14.97 -2.15 11.67
C PRO A 491 15.56 -1.92 13.07
N LYS A 492 15.53 -0.64 13.50
CA LYS A 492 15.57 -0.30 14.92
C LYS A 492 14.14 -0.08 15.41
N ILE A 493 13.68 -0.89 16.36
CA ILE A 493 12.34 -0.82 16.91
C ILE A 493 12.39 -0.20 18.30
N GLN A 494 11.59 0.84 18.52
CA GLN A 494 11.41 1.51 19.81
C GLN A 494 10.04 1.18 20.39
N LEU A 495 10.02 0.62 21.60
CA LEU A 495 8.79 0.31 22.32
C LEU A 495 8.39 1.49 23.20
N HIS A 496 7.34 2.21 22.78
CA HIS A 496 6.68 3.24 23.59
C HIS A 496 5.77 2.53 24.61
N LEU A 497 6.22 2.48 25.85
CA LEU A 497 5.49 1.76 26.88
C LEU A 497 4.18 2.48 27.23
N SER A 498 3.06 1.74 27.20
CA SER A 498 1.72 2.22 27.51
C SER A 498 1.23 1.70 28.86
N PRO A 499 0.18 2.30 29.48
CA PRO A 499 -0.41 1.77 30.71
C PRO A 499 -1.10 0.40 30.56
N SER A 500 -1.32 -0.08 29.33
CA SER A 500 -1.90 -1.41 29.06
C SER A 500 -0.80 -2.41 28.72
N PHE A 501 -0.65 -2.74 27.44
CA PHE A 501 0.35 -3.66 26.93
C PHE A 501 0.93 -3.07 25.64
N VAL A 502 1.98 -3.68 25.14
CA VAL A 502 2.62 -3.37 23.86
C VAL A 502 2.64 -4.63 23.01
N THR A 503 2.26 -4.50 21.75
CA THR A 503 2.32 -5.56 20.74
C THR A 503 3.02 -5.00 19.52
N ILE A 504 4.15 -5.61 19.13
CA ILE A 504 4.92 -5.11 17.99
C ILE A 504 4.13 -5.31 16.69
N THR A 505 3.61 -6.53 16.48
CA THR A 505 2.91 -6.85 15.24
C THR A 505 1.45 -7.26 15.45
N ALA A 506 0.60 -6.89 14.50
CA ALA A 506 -0.75 -7.44 14.38
C ALA A 506 -1.04 -7.83 12.93
N SER A 507 -0.73 -9.08 12.57
CA SER A 507 -0.94 -9.57 11.20
C SER A 507 -2.44 -9.76 10.91
N GLY A 508 -2.90 -9.08 9.86
CA GLY A 508 -4.25 -9.11 9.34
C GLY A 508 -4.51 -10.21 8.31
N ARG A 509 -3.66 -11.24 8.23
CA ARG A 509 -3.80 -12.30 7.22
C ARG A 509 -5.02 -13.19 7.47
N LYS A 510 -5.90 -13.28 6.48
CA LYS A 510 -7.25 -13.88 6.61
C LYS A 510 -7.32 -15.32 6.08
N SER A 511 -6.58 -15.65 5.04
CA SER A 511 -6.54 -16.97 4.42
C SER A 511 -5.09 -17.41 4.18
N GLU A 512 -4.86 -18.55 3.52
CA GLU A 512 -3.50 -19.01 3.17
C GLU A 512 -2.93 -18.27 1.94
N THR A 513 -3.03 -16.94 1.95
CA THR A 513 -2.43 -16.03 0.98
C THR A 513 -0.92 -15.95 1.16
N PRO A 514 -0.17 -15.55 0.13
CA PRO A 514 1.29 -15.38 0.20
C PRO A 514 1.69 -14.07 0.92
N THR A 515 0.89 -13.60 1.88
CA THR A 515 1.12 -12.38 2.66
C THR A 515 1.59 -12.70 4.09
N GLY A 516 2.09 -11.68 4.78
CA GLY A 516 2.61 -11.79 6.13
C GLY A 516 3.74 -10.81 6.43
N ILE A 517 4.05 -10.68 7.72
CA ILE A 517 5.07 -9.76 8.22
C ILE A 517 6.34 -10.54 8.55
N VAL A 518 7.45 -10.23 7.87
CA VAL A 518 8.77 -10.82 8.17
C VAL A 518 9.71 -9.72 8.64
N ILE A 519 10.24 -9.86 9.86
CA ILE A 519 11.15 -8.90 10.48
C ILE A 519 12.51 -9.57 10.67
N GLY A 520 13.52 -9.11 9.93
CA GLY A 520 14.87 -9.66 9.92
C GLY A 520 15.91 -8.73 10.56
N ASP A 521 16.83 -9.31 11.32
CA ASP A 521 18.01 -8.62 11.90
C ASP A 521 17.66 -7.36 12.73
N ALA A 522 16.49 -7.38 13.38
CA ALA A 522 15.98 -6.25 14.15
C ALA A 522 16.75 -6.02 15.46
N THR A 523 16.91 -4.75 15.83
CA THR A 523 17.31 -4.33 17.19
C THR A 523 16.12 -3.70 17.89
N ILE A 524 15.70 -4.27 19.02
CA ILE A 524 14.52 -3.81 19.76
C ILE A 524 14.97 -3.19 21.09
N GLU A 525 14.54 -1.96 21.33
CA GLU A 525 14.78 -1.19 22.54
C GLU A 525 13.44 -0.78 23.16
N ALA A 526 13.42 -0.58 24.48
CA ALA A 526 12.21 -0.18 25.20
C ALA A 526 12.50 1.03 26.09
N ASP A 527 11.49 1.87 26.25
CA ASP A 527 11.51 2.88 27.31
C ASP A 527 11.51 2.21 28.70
N SER A 528 11.83 2.97 29.75
CA SER A 528 11.76 2.45 31.11
C SER A 528 10.30 2.30 31.58
N GLY A 529 9.91 1.12 32.07
CA GLY A 529 8.56 0.89 32.60
C GLY A 529 8.28 -0.57 32.93
N THR A 530 7.02 -0.88 33.27
CA THR A 530 6.56 -2.20 33.72
C THR A 530 5.43 -2.77 32.85
N THR A 531 5.30 -2.27 31.62
CA THR A 531 4.27 -2.69 30.67
C THR A 531 4.57 -4.09 30.14
N GLU A 532 3.53 -4.92 29.98
CA GLU A 532 3.66 -6.22 29.33
C GLU A 532 3.93 -6.03 27.83
N VAL A 533 4.95 -6.68 27.29
CA VAL A 533 5.36 -6.53 25.88
C VAL A 533 5.38 -7.87 25.16
N TYR A 534 4.75 -7.92 23.99
CA TYR A 534 4.67 -9.10 23.14
C TYR A 534 5.20 -8.79 21.73
N LEU A 535 5.76 -9.81 21.08
CA LEU A 535 6.17 -9.77 19.67
C LEU A 535 4.98 -9.50 18.75
N GLY A 536 3.79 -9.93 19.15
CA GLY A 536 2.57 -9.60 18.44
C GLY A 536 1.34 -10.36 18.90
N ARG A 537 0.24 -10.14 18.19
CA ARG A 537 -1.02 -10.87 18.34
C ARG A 537 -1.68 -11.13 16.99
N PRO A 538 -2.45 -12.21 16.84
CA PRO A 538 -3.10 -12.54 15.58
C PRO A 538 -4.37 -11.71 15.38
N TRP A 539 -4.30 -10.59 14.64
CA TRP A 539 -5.48 -9.78 14.35
C TRP A 539 -6.51 -10.57 13.52
N LYS A 540 -6.06 -11.44 12.60
CA LYS A 540 -6.95 -12.33 11.83
C LYS A 540 -6.53 -13.80 11.94
N LYS A 541 -7.44 -14.71 11.57
CA LYS A 541 -7.35 -16.18 11.81
C LYS A 541 -6.15 -16.89 11.16
N CYS A 542 -5.58 -16.33 10.10
CA CYS A 542 -4.40 -16.89 9.43
C CYS A 542 -3.16 -16.00 9.60
N ALA A 543 -3.11 -15.21 10.69
CA ALA A 543 -2.00 -14.31 10.99
C ALA A 543 -0.64 -14.98 10.77
N PHE A 544 0.23 -14.29 10.04
CA PHE A 544 1.56 -14.76 9.69
C PHE A 544 2.59 -13.71 10.11
N THR A 545 3.46 -14.07 11.05
CA THR A 545 4.54 -13.19 11.50
C THR A 545 5.77 -14.01 11.84
N VAL A 546 6.92 -13.57 11.32
CA VAL A 546 8.21 -14.22 11.59
C VAL A 546 9.25 -13.18 11.99
N PHE A 547 9.89 -13.38 13.14
CA PHE A 547 11.11 -12.68 13.53
C PHE A 547 12.34 -13.54 13.25
N ILE A 548 13.33 -12.99 12.54
CA ILE A 548 14.57 -13.69 12.17
C ILE A 548 15.74 -12.89 12.72
N ASN A 549 16.63 -13.53 13.49
CA ASN A 549 17.85 -12.93 14.05
C ASN A 549 17.63 -11.64 14.86
N ALA A 550 16.46 -11.46 15.49
CA ALA A 550 16.17 -10.26 16.27
C ALA A 550 16.92 -10.24 17.61
N ASN A 551 17.36 -9.07 18.06
CA ASN A 551 17.88 -8.86 19.41
C ASN A 551 16.75 -8.38 20.34
N LEU A 552 16.28 -9.28 21.20
CA LEU A 552 15.10 -9.10 22.04
C LEU A 552 15.47 -8.61 23.46
N PRO A 553 14.94 -7.46 23.92
CA PRO A 553 15.17 -6.95 25.27
C PRO A 553 14.43 -7.80 26.33
N ALA A 554 14.81 -7.63 27.59
CA ALA A 554 14.31 -8.46 28.69
C ALA A 554 12.81 -8.26 28.98
N VAL A 555 12.23 -7.18 28.47
CA VAL A 555 10.81 -6.82 28.66
C VAL A 555 9.86 -7.68 27.82
N ILE A 556 10.36 -8.40 26.80
CA ILE A 556 9.52 -9.32 26.03
C ILE A 556 9.06 -10.45 26.95
N GLU A 557 7.74 -10.61 27.05
CA GLU A 557 7.11 -11.63 27.86
C GLU A 557 7.56 -13.03 27.45
N LYS A 558 7.62 -13.93 28.43
CA LYS A 558 8.05 -15.32 28.22
C LYS A 558 7.19 -16.04 27.17
N ASP A 559 5.89 -15.73 27.14
CA ASP A 559 4.93 -16.33 26.20
C ASP A 559 5.20 -15.84 24.76
N GLY A 560 5.86 -14.69 24.60
CA GLY A 560 6.25 -14.09 23.32
C GLY A 560 5.08 -13.47 22.55
N TRP A 561 3.95 -14.16 22.48
CA TRP A 561 2.77 -13.76 21.70
C TRP A 561 1.54 -13.61 22.59
N LEU A 562 0.69 -12.64 22.28
CA LEU A 562 -0.57 -12.39 22.98
C LEU A 562 -1.73 -13.00 22.21
N ALA A 563 -2.60 -13.76 22.89
CA ALA A 563 -3.76 -14.38 22.28
C ALA A 563 -4.80 -13.33 21.83
N TRP A 564 -5.43 -13.55 20.67
CA TRP A 564 -6.53 -12.72 20.16
C TRP A 564 -7.55 -13.55 19.35
N ASN A 565 -7.26 -13.80 18.07
CA ASN A 565 -8.02 -14.74 17.24
C ASN A 565 -7.33 -16.10 17.16
N GLU A 566 -8.11 -17.16 16.92
CA GLU A 566 -7.62 -18.51 16.72
C GLU A 566 -7.88 -18.98 15.29
N GLY A 567 -6.94 -19.73 14.71
CA GLY A 567 -7.13 -20.34 13.40
C GLY A 567 -6.02 -21.33 13.04
N SER A 568 -6.38 -22.39 12.31
CA SER A 568 -5.48 -23.51 12.01
C SER A 568 -4.37 -23.19 10.99
N CYS A 569 -4.49 -22.06 10.29
CA CYS A 569 -3.57 -21.56 9.26
C CYS A 569 -2.60 -20.50 9.79
N MET A 570 -2.69 -20.15 11.07
CA MET A 570 -1.82 -19.18 11.73
C MET A 570 -0.38 -19.68 11.79
N PHE A 571 0.59 -18.77 11.64
CA PHE A 571 2.01 -19.08 11.75
C PHE A 571 2.77 -17.90 12.39
N LEU A 572 3.05 -18.03 13.68
CA LEU A 572 3.82 -17.08 14.47
C LEU A 572 5.13 -17.74 14.87
N ALA A 573 6.28 -17.17 14.49
CA ALA A 573 7.55 -17.84 14.68
C ALA A 573 8.73 -16.90 14.94
N GLU A 574 9.74 -17.46 15.59
CA GLU A 574 11.06 -16.85 15.76
C GLU A 574 12.14 -17.81 15.26
N ALA A 575 13.18 -17.27 14.62
CA ALA A 575 14.33 -18.04 14.16
C ALA A 575 15.63 -17.29 14.43
N GLY A 576 16.52 -17.85 15.25
CA GLY A 576 17.86 -17.29 15.47
C GLY A 576 17.92 -16.01 16.31
N SER A 577 16.80 -15.58 16.90
CA SER A 577 16.75 -14.43 17.82
C SER A 577 17.65 -14.63 19.05
N LYS A 578 18.17 -13.53 19.59
CA LYS A 578 19.10 -13.47 20.73
C LYS A 578 18.65 -12.39 21.72
N GLY A 579 19.40 -12.23 22.80
CA GLY A 579 19.10 -11.26 23.86
C GLY A 579 18.29 -11.86 25.00
N PRO A 580 18.15 -11.14 26.13
CA PRO A 580 17.48 -11.64 27.32
C PRO A 580 16.01 -12.03 27.08
N GLY A 581 15.30 -11.34 26.17
CA GLY A 581 13.91 -11.68 25.80
C GLY A 581 13.77 -12.94 24.92
N ALA A 582 14.88 -13.49 24.42
CA ALA A 582 14.95 -14.73 23.66
C ALA A 582 15.45 -15.93 24.49
N ALA A 583 15.81 -15.71 25.77
CA ALA A 583 16.47 -16.73 26.60
C ALA A 583 15.54 -17.81 27.15
N SER A 584 14.23 -17.55 27.20
CA SER A 584 13.23 -18.50 27.69
C SER A 584 12.61 -19.26 26.52
N PRO A 585 12.40 -20.59 26.63
CA PRO A 585 11.54 -21.32 25.71
C PRO A 585 10.15 -20.65 25.67
N ARG A 586 9.59 -20.48 24.47
CA ARG A 586 8.21 -20.00 24.32
C ARG A 586 7.25 -21.06 24.86
N ALA A 587 6.11 -20.63 25.36
CA ALA A 587 5.01 -21.54 25.64
C ALA A 587 4.49 -22.09 24.30
N ASP A 588 4.35 -23.42 24.22
CA ASP A 588 3.85 -24.13 23.02
C ASP A 588 2.39 -23.79 22.69
#